data_AF-A0A6A2WX84-F1
#
_entry.id   AF-A0A6A2WX84-F1
#
_cell.length_a   1.000
_cell.length_b   1.000
_cell.length_c   1.000
_cell.angle_alpha   90.00
_cell.angle_beta   90.00
_cell.angle_gamma   90.00
#
_symmetry.space_group_name_H-M   'P 1'
#
loop_
_entity.id
_entity.type
_entity.pdbx_description
1 polymer ?
#
loop_
_entity_poly.entity_id
_entity_poly.type
_entity_poly.pdbx_seq_one_letter_code
_entity_poly.pdbx_strand_id
1 'polypeptide(L)'
;MTHSLSGMFPSVELFKEYQNAAMAILEKSDCTMISGSPFIKKSGWRKISFYFNVSYEIKDKNVEFDENRNVQRAEFVVRAYMQGGRFSDGWGSCERREKRFLKPNHDIPSTAETRAKNKACQDVLGIGEYRPGASQFQR
;
A
#
# COMPACT_ATOMS: atom_id res chain seq x y z
N MET A 1 -6.82 36.83 -4.15
CA MET A 1 -6.33 35.48 -4.49
C MET A 1 -5.20 35.14 -3.54
N THR A 2 -5.48 34.37 -2.49
CA THR A 2 -4.45 33.80 -1.62
C THR A 2 -3.83 32.62 -2.38
N HIS A 3 -2.62 32.82 -2.90
CA HIS A 3 -1.84 31.74 -3.50
C HIS A 3 -1.60 30.64 -2.45
N SER A 4 -1.56 29.39 -2.90
CA SER A 4 -1.35 28.16 -2.11
C SER A 4 -0.03 28.10 -1.31
N LEU A 5 0.76 29.18 -1.30
CA LEU A 5 2.02 29.32 -0.56
C LEU A 5 1.82 29.81 0.88
N SER A 6 0.59 30.15 1.29
CA SER A 6 0.27 30.47 2.69
C SER A 6 0.13 29.23 3.59
N GLY A 7 0.23 28.03 3.02
CA GLY A 7 0.30 26.80 3.80
C GLY A 7 1.71 26.63 4.36
N MET A 8 1.84 26.60 5.69
CA MET A 8 3.09 26.17 6.30
C MET A 8 3.37 24.72 5.90
N PHE A 9 4.40 24.49 5.10
CA PHE A 9 4.89 23.15 4.83
C PHE A 9 5.51 22.57 6.12
N PRO A 10 5.32 21.28 6.40
CA PRO A 10 6.00 20.64 7.52
C PRO A 10 7.53 20.74 7.34
N SER A 11 8.25 20.84 8.45
CA SER A 11 9.71 20.76 8.41
C SER A 11 10.15 19.37 7.97
N VAL A 12 11.38 19.27 7.44
CA VAL A 12 11.98 17.98 7.10
C VAL A 12 12.07 17.06 8.32
N GLU A 13 12.33 17.62 9.51
CA GLU A 13 12.40 16.86 10.76
C GLU A 13 11.04 16.26 11.14
N LEU A 14 9.97 17.06 11.09
CA LEU A 14 8.62 16.59 11.37
C LEU A 14 8.19 15.49 10.38
N PHE A 15 8.57 15.62 9.10
CA PHE A 15 8.28 14.57 8.12
C PHE A 15 9.07 13.28 8.39
N LYS A 16 10.32 13.37 8.86
CA LYS A 16 11.10 12.19 9.28
C LYS A 16 10.47 11.51 10.49
N GLU A 17 10.01 12.26 11.49
CA GLU A 17 9.29 11.72 12.65
C GLU A 17 8.02 10.97 12.23
N TYR A 18 7.27 11.56 11.28
CA TYR A 18 6.10 10.92 10.69
C TYR A 18 6.43 9.58 10.01
N GLN A 19 7.50 9.54 9.21
CA GLN A 19 7.96 8.30 8.57
C GLN A 19 8.42 7.26 9.61
N ASN A 20 9.14 7.69 10.65
CA ASN A 20 9.59 6.81 11.74
C ASN A 20 8.41 6.24 12.53
N ALA A 21 7.38 7.05 12.81
CA ALA A 21 6.16 6.61 13.46
C ALA A 21 5.44 5.54 12.62
N ALA A 22 5.34 5.74 11.30
CA ALA A 22 4.75 4.74 10.40
C ALA A 22 5.45 3.38 10.50
N MET A 23 6.78 3.40 10.63
CA MET A 23 7.57 2.18 10.73
C MET A 23 7.51 1.53 12.12
N ALA A 24 7.45 2.32 13.18
CA ALA A 24 7.39 1.84 14.56
C ALA A 24 6.08 1.08 14.90
N ILE A 25 5.02 1.28 14.12
CA ILE A 25 3.75 0.54 14.23
C ILE A 25 3.90 -0.95 13.89
N LEU A 26 4.89 -1.29 13.07
CA LEU A 26 5.04 -2.64 12.55
C LEU A 26 5.74 -3.57 13.54
N GLU A 27 5.22 -4.80 13.63
CA GLU A 27 5.89 -5.89 14.34
C GLU A 27 6.66 -6.78 13.35
N LYS A 28 7.57 -7.62 13.86
CA LYS A 28 8.29 -8.62 13.03
C LYS A 28 7.32 -9.53 12.25
N SER A 29 6.16 -9.83 12.84
CA SER A 29 5.10 -10.65 12.24
C SER A 29 4.47 -10.01 10.99
N ASP A 30 4.53 -8.68 10.87
CA ASP A 30 3.97 -7.91 9.75
C ASP A 30 4.91 -7.83 8.55
N CYS A 31 6.15 -8.30 8.68
CA CYS A 31 7.14 -8.28 7.62
C CYS A 31 7.45 -9.70 7.12
N THR A 32 7.84 -9.82 5.85
CA THR A 32 8.34 -11.06 5.25
C THR A 32 9.55 -10.75 4.37
N MET A 33 10.48 -11.70 4.27
CA MET A 33 11.63 -11.55 3.38
C MET A 33 11.27 -12.12 2.01
N ILE A 34 11.41 -11.32 0.95
CA ILE A 34 11.30 -11.76 -0.44
C ILE A 34 12.61 -11.38 -1.13
N SER A 35 13.30 -12.37 -1.69
CA SER A 35 14.59 -12.17 -2.39
C SER A 35 15.61 -11.34 -1.58
N GLY A 36 15.69 -11.58 -0.26
CA GLY A 36 16.61 -10.89 0.63
C GLY A 36 16.20 -9.47 1.06
N SER A 37 15.08 -8.95 0.54
CA SER A 37 14.52 -7.65 0.93
C SER A 37 13.27 -7.84 1.80
N PRO A 38 13.07 -7.03 2.85
CA PRO A 38 11.87 -7.12 3.67
C PRO A 38 10.70 -6.38 3.04
N PHE A 39 9.55 -7.04 3.02
CA PHE A 39 8.29 -6.53 2.50
C PHE A 39 7.25 -6.52 3.61
N ILE A 40 6.52 -5.40 3.69
CA ILE A 40 5.39 -5.25 4.61
C ILE A 40 4.21 -6.06 4.05
N LYS A 41 3.71 -7.00 4.84
CA LYS A 41 2.55 -7.83 4.52
C LYS A 41 1.28 -7.00 4.49
N LYS A 42 0.22 -7.62 3.99
CA LYS A 42 -1.17 -7.13 4.06
C LYS A 42 -1.51 -6.62 5.47
N SER A 43 -1.08 -7.31 6.54
CA SER A 43 -1.39 -6.96 7.93
C SER A 43 -0.73 -5.67 8.38
N GLY A 44 0.55 -5.46 8.05
CA GLY A 44 1.29 -4.25 8.38
C GLY A 44 0.71 -3.00 7.71
N TRP A 45 0.42 -3.06 6.41
CA TRP A 45 -0.29 -1.97 5.72
C TRP A 45 -1.67 -1.70 6.34
N ARG A 46 -2.34 -2.77 6.81
CA ARG A 46 -3.47 -2.76 7.76
C ARG A 46 -3.29 -1.73 8.88
N LYS A 47 -2.32 -2.03 9.74
CA LYS A 47 -2.02 -1.26 10.94
C LYS A 47 -1.65 0.18 10.62
N ILE A 48 -0.78 0.40 9.64
CA ILE A 48 -0.36 1.73 9.20
C ILE A 48 -1.57 2.55 8.74
N SER A 49 -2.38 2.01 7.82
CA SER A 49 -3.54 2.74 7.30
C SER A 49 -4.55 3.08 8.39
N PHE A 50 -4.77 2.18 9.34
CA PHE A 50 -5.64 2.44 10.48
C PHE A 50 -5.10 3.56 11.37
N TYR A 51 -3.80 3.53 11.71
CA TYR A 51 -3.15 4.54 12.54
C TYR A 51 -3.23 5.94 11.92
N PHE A 52 -2.95 6.06 10.62
CA PHE A 52 -3.03 7.35 9.89
C PHE A 52 -4.43 7.68 9.38
N ASN A 53 -5.44 6.89 9.78
CA ASN A 53 -6.84 7.08 9.41
C ASN A 53 -7.07 7.20 7.89
N VAL A 54 -6.37 6.36 7.12
CA VAL A 54 -6.53 6.21 5.67
C VAL A 54 -7.71 5.32 5.40
N SER A 55 -8.66 5.84 4.63
CA SER A 55 -9.78 5.07 4.11
C SER A 55 -9.60 4.75 2.63
N TYR A 56 -10.33 3.76 2.13
CA TYR A 56 -10.18 3.28 0.76
C TYR A 56 -11.52 3.21 0.03
N GLU A 57 -11.51 3.56 -1.24
CA GLU A 57 -12.62 3.40 -2.18
C GLU A 57 -12.14 2.60 -3.39
N ILE A 58 -12.85 1.52 -3.77
CA ILE A 58 -12.57 0.81 -5.03
C ILE A 58 -13.18 1.65 -6.16
N LYS A 59 -12.32 2.25 -7.00
CA LYS A 59 -12.73 3.09 -8.13
C LYS A 59 -13.08 2.27 -9.36
N ASP A 60 -12.31 1.22 -9.58
CA ASP A 60 -12.53 0.29 -10.69
C ASP A 60 -12.10 -1.12 -10.29
N LYS A 61 -12.77 -2.12 -10.86
CA LYS A 61 -12.42 -3.52 -10.70
C LYS A 61 -12.75 -4.29 -11.98
N ASN A 62 -11.80 -5.10 -12.43
CA ASN A 62 -11.98 -6.05 -13.52
C ASN A 62 -11.53 -7.44 -13.06
N VAL A 63 -12.33 -8.47 -13.35
CA VAL A 63 -11.97 -9.86 -13.07
C VAL A 63 -12.28 -10.68 -14.32
N GLU A 64 -11.23 -11.20 -14.93
CA GLU A 64 -11.29 -12.02 -16.13
C GLU A 64 -11.46 -13.49 -15.75
N PHE A 65 -12.39 -14.17 -16.40
CA PHE A 65 -12.71 -15.58 -16.18
C PHE A 65 -12.49 -16.40 -17.46
N ASP A 66 -12.15 -17.68 -17.31
CA ASP A 66 -12.23 -18.64 -18.41
C ASP A 66 -13.64 -19.22 -18.59
N GLU A 67 -13.82 -20.10 -19.58
CA GLU A 67 -15.09 -20.78 -19.88
C GLU A 67 -15.65 -21.57 -18.69
N ASN A 68 -14.76 -22.05 -17.81
CA ASN A 68 -15.11 -22.81 -16.61
C ASN A 68 -15.34 -21.90 -15.38
N ARG A 69 -15.41 -20.58 -15.56
CA ARG A 69 -15.54 -19.56 -14.51
C ARG A 69 -14.40 -19.58 -13.50
N ASN A 70 -13.21 -19.99 -13.91
CA ASN A 70 -12.00 -19.80 -13.12
C ASN A 70 -11.42 -18.42 -13.36
N VAL A 71 -11.01 -17.74 -12.29
CA VAL A 71 -10.33 -16.44 -12.40
C VAL A 71 -8.97 -16.63 -13.08
N GLN A 72 -8.76 -15.89 -14.16
CA GLN A 72 -7.50 -15.83 -14.91
C GLN A 72 -6.68 -14.60 -14.51
N ARG A 73 -7.34 -13.45 -14.34
CA ARG A 73 -6.70 -12.18 -14.01
C ARG A 73 -7.67 -11.30 -13.22
N ALA A 74 -7.14 -10.49 -12.32
CA ALA A 74 -7.90 -9.48 -11.63
C ALA A 74 -7.11 -8.17 -11.60
N GLU A 75 -7.82 -7.06 -11.76
CA GLU A 75 -7.29 -5.70 -11.70
C GLU A 75 -8.18 -4.85 -10.81
N PHE A 76 -7.56 -3.99 -10.01
CA PHE A 76 -8.23 -3.05 -9.12
C PHE A 76 -7.56 -1.69 -9.22
N VAL A 77 -8.38 -0.65 -9.29
CA VAL A 77 -7.97 0.74 -9.01
C VAL A 77 -8.60 1.11 -7.68
N VAL A 78 -7.77 1.46 -6.69
CA VAL A 78 -8.23 1.83 -5.36
C VAL A 78 -7.74 3.21 -5.01
N ARG A 79 -8.65 4.08 -4.59
CA ARG A 79 -8.33 5.39 -4.01
C ARG A 79 -8.09 5.23 -2.52
N ALA A 80 -6.92 5.60 -2.05
CA ALA A 80 -6.68 5.89 -0.64
C ALA A 80 -6.92 7.37 -0.39
N TYR A 81 -7.63 7.73 0.67
CA TYR A 81 -7.88 9.12 1.03
C TYR A 81 -7.68 9.35 2.52
N MET A 82 -7.10 10.50 2.85
CA MET A 82 -6.83 10.95 4.22
C MET A 82 -7.84 12.02 4.62
N GLN A 83 -7.97 12.22 5.93
CA GLN A 83 -8.64 13.40 6.46
C GLN A 83 -7.94 14.67 5.95
N GLY A 84 -8.72 15.64 5.48
CA GLY A 84 -8.19 16.84 4.80
C GLY A 84 -8.22 16.78 3.26
N GLY A 85 -8.75 15.71 2.66
CA GLY A 85 -9.08 15.65 1.23
C GLY A 85 -7.92 15.24 0.32
N ARG A 86 -6.72 15.01 0.86
CA ARG A 86 -5.60 14.39 0.13
C ARG A 86 -5.97 12.95 -0.23
N PHE A 87 -5.74 12.55 -1.48
CA PHE A 87 -5.94 11.20 -1.94
C PHE A 87 -4.83 10.76 -2.90
N SER A 88 -4.69 9.45 -3.08
CA SER A 88 -3.91 8.83 -4.14
C SER A 88 -4.64 7.61 -4.69
N ASP A 89 -4.50 7.34 -5.99
CA ASP A 89 -5.06 6.17 -6.65
C ASP A 89 -3.96 5.16 -6.92
N GLY A 90 -4.13 3.93 -6.43
CA GLY A 90 -3.21 2.83 -6.64
C GLY A 90 -3.81 1.76 -7.55
N TRP A 91 -3.05 1.32 -8.54
CA TRP A 91 -3.41 0.21 -9.42
C TRP A 91 -2.72 -1.10 -9.01
N GLY A 92 -3.49 -2.18 -8.94
CA GLY A 92 -3.01 -3.51 -8.63
C GLY A 92 -3.62 -4.56 -9.54
N SER A 93 -2.78 -5.43 -10.09
CA SER A 93 -3.19 -6.58 -10.88
C SER A 93 -2.62 -7.87 -10.30
N CYS A 94 -3.25 -8.99 -10.64
CA CYS A 94 -2.72 -10.31 -10.34
C CYS A 94 -3.23 -11.31 -11.37
N GLU A 95 -2.33 -12.16 -11.86
CA GLU A 95 -2.64 -13.21 -12.83
C GLU A 95 -2.51 -14.58 -12.21
N ARG A 96 -3.31 -15.53 -12.70
CA ARG A 96 -3.31 -16.92 -12.22
C ARG A 96 -1.95 -17.59 -12.33
N ARG A 97 -1.15 -17.23 -13.34
CA ARG A 97 0.18 -17.79 -13.61
C ARG A 97 1.29 -17.20 -12.76
N GLU A 98 1.04 -16.10 -12.06
CA GLU A 98 2.09 -15.35 -11.35
C GLU A 98 2.70 -16.15 -10.19
N LYS A 99 1.88 -16.94 -9.49
CA LYS A 99 2.32 -17.78 -8.37
C LYS A 99 1.40 -18.98 -8.19
N ARG A 100 1.84 -19.94 -7.37
CA ARG A 100 1.02 -21.10 -7.00
C ARG A 100 0.02 -20.72 -5.91
N PHE A 101 -1.24 -20.53 -6.31
CA PHE A 101 -2.35 -20.27 -5.38
C PHE A 101 -2.99 -21.56 -4.88
N LEU A 102 -3.45 -21.56 -3.62
CA LEU A 102 -4.23 -22.68 -3.07
C LEU A 102 -5.71 -22.57 -3.45
N LYS A 103 -6.27 -21.34 -3.45
CA LYS A 103 -7.65 -21.06 -3.85
C LYS A 103 -7.67 -19.94 -4.90
N PRO A 104 -7.25 -20.21 -6.15
CA PRO A 104 -6.99 -19.18 -7.16
C PRO A 104 -8.15 -18.19 -7.35
N ASN A 105 -9.40 -18.65 -7.37
CA ASN A 105 -10.56 -17.80 -7.61
C ASN A 105 -10.81 -16.76 -6.50
N HIS A 106 -10.29 -16.97 -5.30
CA HIS A 106 -10.34 -16.01 -4.19
C HIS A 106 -9.01 -15.27 -4.02
N ASP A 107 -7.90 -15.98 -4.15
CA ASP A 107 -6.58 -15.45 -3.86
C ASP A 107 -6.10 -14.45 -4.92
N ILE A 108 -6.48 -14.63 -6.20
CA ILE A 108 -6.09 -13.73 -7.29
C ILE A 108 -6.73 -12.34 -7.10
N PRO A 109 -8.07 -12.19 -6.98
CA PRO A 109 -8.67 -10.87 -6.72
C PRO A 109 -8.18 -10.24 -5.41
N SER A 110 -8.05 -11.04 -4.34
CA SER A 110 -7.54 -10.56 -3.05
C SER A 110 -6.09 -10.05 -3.14
N THR A 111 -5.24 -10.68 -3.95
CA THR A 111 -3.87 -10.23 -4.20
C THR A 111 -3.87 -8.93 -5.00
N ALA A 112 -4.66 -8.82 -6.07
CA ALA A 112 -4.77 -7.61 -6.89
C ALA A 112 -5.27 -6.41 -6.05
N GLU A 113 -6.36 -6.59 -5.30
CA GLU A 113 -6.91 -5.58 -4.39
C GLU A 113 -5.88 -5.13 -3.34
N THR A 114 -5.13 -6.09 -2.76
CA THR A 114 -4.06 -5.79 -1.80
C THR A 114 -2.99 -4.91 -2.41
N ARG A 115 -2.54 -5.21 -3.63
CA ARG A 115 -1.51 -4.41 -4.32
C ARG A 115 -2.00 -3.00 -4.58
N ALA A 116 -3.24 -2.86 -5.05
CA ALA A 116 -3.86 -1.56 -5.28
C ALA A 116 -3.91 -0.72 -4.00
N LYS A 117 -4.43 -1.31 -2.90
CA LYS A 117 -4.48 -0.66 -1.58
C LYS A 117 -3.11 -0.28 -1.05
N ASN A 118 -2.14 -1.19 -1.10
CA ASN A 118 -0.79 -0.94 -0.59
C ASN A 118 -0.12 0.21 -1.33
N LYS A 119 -0.21 0.25 -2.67
CA LYS A 119 0.35 1.35 -3.49
C LYS A 119 -0.35 2.68 -3.19
N ALA A 120 -1.68 2.69 -3.16
CA ALA A 120 -2.44 3.89 -2.85
C ALA A 120 -2.08 4.45 -1.46
N CYS A 121 -1.91 3.57 -0.47
CA CYS A 121 -1.49 3.91 0.89
C CYS A 121 -0.06 4.46 0.95
N GLN A 122 0.89 3.81 0.26
CA GLN A 122 2.28 4.27 0.16
C GLN A 122 2.35 5.70 -0.39
N ASP A 123 1.65 5.94 -1.50
CA ASP A 123 1.69 7.22 -2.19
C ASP A 123 1.01 8.34 -1.38
N VAL A 124 -0.15 8.06 -0.78
CA VAL A 124 -0.87 9.08 -0.02
C VAL A 124 -0.10 9.49 1.23
N LEU A 125 0.53 8.53 1.91
CA LEU A 125 1.33 8.76 3.12
C LEU A 125 2.75 9.24 2.82
N GLY A 126 3.26 9.08 1.59
CA GLY A 126 4.65 9.42 1.26
C GLY A 126 5.67 8.50 1.95
N ILE A 127 5.27 7.26 2.23
CA ILE A 127 6.15 6.23 2.80
C ILE A 127 6.43 5.21 1.68
N GLY A 128 7.63 5.33 1.09
CA GLY A 128 8.05 4.50 -0.04
C GLY A 128 8.36 3.05 0.34
N GLU A 129 9.06 2.33 -0.53
CA GLU A 129 9.51 0.98 -0.24
C GLU A 129 10.38 0.96 1.03
N TYR A 130 9.95 0.15 1.99
CA TYR A 130 10.68 -0.07 3.23
C TYR A 130 12.09 -0.57 2.95
N ARG A 131 13.10 0.24 3.28
CA ARG A 131 14.51 -0.18 3.34
C ARG A 131 14.98 -0.07 4.80
N PRO A 132 14.94 -1.15 5.58
CA PRO A 132 15.64 -1.16 6.86
C PRO A 132 17.13 -0.92 6.59
N GLY A 133 17.71 0.04 7.30
CA GLY A 133 19.13 0.38 7.18
C GLY A 133 19.44 1.68 6.42
N ALA A 134 18.47 2.34 5.77
CA ALA A 134 18.72 3.62 5.11
C ALA A 134 18.99 4.80 6.09
N SER A 135 18.84 4.60 7.40
CA SER A 135 19.14 5.60 8.43
C SER A 135 19.72 5.01 9.74
N GLN A 136 20.42 3.88 9.67
CA GLN A 136 21.17 3.33 10.83
C GLN A 136 22.67 3.08 10.56
N PHE A 137 23.20 3.54 9.44
CA PHE A 137 24.65 3.59 9.20
C PHE A 137 25.08 5.02 8.89
N GLN A 138 25.09 5.86 9.91
CA GLN A 138 26.05 6.96 10.08
C GLN A 138 26.06 7.33 11.57
N ARG A 139 26.75 6.50 12.36
CA ARG A 139 27.71 6.88 13.41
C ARG A 139 28.39 5.62 13.92
#